data_AF-A0A061J5D4-F1
#
_entry.id   AF-A0A061J5D4-F1
#
_cell.length_a   1.000
_cell.length_b   1.000
_cell.length_c   1.000
_cell.angle_alpha   90.00
_cell.angle_beta   90.00
_cell.angle_gamma   90.00
#
_symmetry.space_group_name_H-M   'P 1'
#
loop_
_entity.id
_entity.type
_entity.pdbx_description
1 polymer ?
#
loop_
_entity_poly.entity_id
_entity_poly.type
_entity_poly.pdbx_seq_one_letter_code
_entity_poly.pdbx_strand_id
1 'polypeptide(L)'
;MVEFQPGTLLWVNCDDGEWWPAVVRKMDNDLFFVVGEGYDICVEFYHDPGNLYPVDTGNTGVRVLHRAEDERDATEEGFFRVHATQEAVKRLLLDDTHGGGAPAEEELPPYSPEELQCMSALLKSVNHATASQLRKALLAQEGIDLSSRNIRQRMNEKDRRRRKRTAQHVEEVGPLSYDVKVVPEADSNSRPAEAVAVAVAVPLVSDPEWTFQEAFDPAALDIVRKEVFENKERFVLSPLYRYLDLLGAVAVDGVSVETTLPTPRALHEVPDGRLLESRRVVLVALSASSFEHTVGWMAPFEYEGTTIAMTLFVNGAVVKTPCNCSLPSGKEAVAVKTATVADITTHVLHEDLFSLAVGFTGHIEDIALWKGVIAAVYVDLIDMDTLEDRVVSNYKVPPRRKSRDDVVGVQVKITCPITALPLNTPVRGFLCEHMQCMELRSLLMHCARTNVWNCPLCWAPTTPETTLVNYRLKEWLETHQTQLDKVDFIIETPTGVPLRPVWKRKTARNGADVIALE
;
A
#
# COMPACT_ATOMS: atom_id res chain seq x y z
N MET A 1 -38.55 -7.67 -9.27
CA MET A 1 -37.12 -8.02 -9.36
C MET A 1 -37.05 -9.49 -9.74
N VAL A 2 -36.28 -9.82 -10.77
CA VAL A 2 -36.04 -11.21 -11.15
C VAL A 2 -34.86 -11.66 -10.30
N GLU A 3 -35.10 -12.52 -9.32
CA GLU A 3 -34.05 -12.99 -8.41
C GLU A 3 -33.34 -14.19 -9.04
N PHE A 4 -32.08 -14.01 -9.46
CA PHE A 4 -31.28 -15.09 -10.03
C PHE A 4 -30.59 -15.88 -8.92
N GLN A 5 -30.70 -17.21 -8.96
CA GLN A 5 -30.07 -18.08 -7.97
C GLN A 5 -28.56 -18.24 -8.25
N PRO A 6 -27.71 -18.45 -7.23
CA PRO A 6 -26.30 -18.81 -7.43
C PRO A 6 -26.17 -20.00 -8.37
N GLY A 7 -25.27 -19.90 -9.34
CA GLY A 7 -25.09 -20.89 -10.41
C GLY A 7 -25.89 -20.59 -11.69
N THR A 8 -26.78 -19.59 -11.68
CA THR A 8 -27.48 -19.18 -12.91
C THR A 8 -26.50 -18.57 -13.91
N LEU A 9 -26.59 -18.97 -15.17
CA LEU A 9 -25.78 -18.43 -16.26
C LEU A 9 -26.47 -17.23 -16.88
N LEU A 10 -25.71 -16.16 -17.06
CA LEU A 10 -26.20 -14.89 -17.53
C LEU A 10 -25.35 -14.34 -18.68
N TRP A 11 -26.02 -13.63 -19.58
CA TRP A 11 -25.42 -12.63 -20.44
C TRP A 11 -25.50 -11.28 -19.73
N VAL A 12 -24.36 -10.62 -19.58
CA VAL A 12 -24.28 -9.27 -19.01
C VAL A 12 -23.71 -8.33 -20.06
N ASN A 13 -24.43 -7.25 -20.36
CA ASN A 13 -23.97 -6.19 -21.24
C ASN A 13 -22.97 -5.33 -20.48
N CYS A 14 -21.73 -5.30 -20.95
CA CYS A 14 -20.66 -4.55 -20.34
C CYS A 14 -20.49 -3.19 -21.01
N ASP A 15 -19.74 -2.29 -20.36
CA ASP A 15 -19.52 -0.91 -20.83
C ASP A 15 -18.74 -0.83 -22.16
N ASP A 16 -18.18 -1.95 -22.64
CA ASP A 16 -17.59 -2.10 -23.98
C ASP A 16 -18.64 -2.29 -25.08
N GLY A 17 -19.92 -2.39 -24.72
CA GLY A 17 -21.05 -2.60 -25.62
C GLY A 17 -21.29 -4.06 -25.97
N GLU A 18 -20.45 -4.98 -25.48
CA GLU A 18 -20.53 -6.41 -25.77
C GLU A 18 -21.25 -7.17 -24.65
N TRP A 19 -21.79 -8.35 -25.00
CA TRP A 19 -22.47 -9.23 -24.06
C TRP A 19 -21.53 -10.35 -23.62
N TRP A 20 -21.17 -10.34 -22.34
CA TRP A 20 -20.23 -11.30 -21.77
C TRP A 20 -20.94 -12.40 -21.00
N PRO A 21 -20.49 -13.67 -21.12
CA PRO A 21 -21.04 -14.76 -20.35
C PRO A 21 -20.52 -14.70 -18.91
N ALA A 22 -21.42 -14.85 -17.96
CA ALA A 22 -21.14 -14.81 -16.54
C ALA A 22 -21.97 -15.85 -15.76
N VAL A 23 -21.57 -16.15 -14.54
CA VAL A 23 -22.29 -17.02 -13.61
C VAL A 23 -22.57 -16.29 -12.31
N VAL A 24 -23.81 -16.40 -11.81
CA VAL A 24 -24.18 -15.81 -10.52
C VAL A 24 -23.45 -16.53 -9.39
N ARG A 25 -22.82 -15.79 -8.49
CA ARG A 25 -22.14 -16.32 -7.31
C ARG A 25 -22.82 -15.85 -6.04
N LYS A 26 -22.70 -16.67 -4.99
CA LYS A 26 -23.25 -16.35 -3.68
C LYS A 26 -22.47 -15.18 -3.09
N MET A 27 -23.18 -14.17 -2.64
CA MET A 27 -22.63 -12.97 -1.98
C MET A 27 -22.42 -13.26 -0.49
N ASP A 28 -21.27 -12.89 0.06
CA ASP A 28 -21.10 -12.80 1.52
C ASP A 28 -21.68 -11.47 2.01
N ASN A 29 -22.39 -11.50 3.15
CA ASN A 29 -23.12 -10.34 3.69
C ASN A 29 -22.22 -9.11 3.95
N ASP A 30 -20.92 -9.31 4.13
CA ASP A 30 -19.95 -8.23 4.37
C ASP A 30 -19.66 -7.38 3.12
N LEU A 31 -19.89 -7.91 1.91
CA LEU A 31 -19.71 -7.18 0.65
C LEU A 31 -20.82 -6.13 0.41
N PHE A 32 -21.98 -6.32 1.04
CA PHE A 32 -23.18 -5.49 0.85
C PHE A 32 -23.02 -4.06 1.39
N PHE A 33 -22.10 -3.85 2.35
CA PHE A 33 -21.85 -2.53 2.94
C PHE A 33 -20.89 -1.64 2.15
N VAL A 34 -20.09 -2.23 1.25
CA VAL A 34 -19.05 -1.52 0.49
C VAL A 34 -19.53 -1.08 -0.89
N VAL A 35 -20.46 -1.84 -1.47
CA VAL A 35 -21.05 -1.56 -2.78
C VAL A 35 -22.41 -0.90 -2.53
N GLY A 36 -22.51 0.42 -2.72
CA GLY A 36 -23.70 1.20 -2.33
C GLY A 36 -25.04 0.70 -2.88
N GLU A 37 -26.15 1.23 -2.33
CA GLU A 37 -27.52 0.85 -2.67
C GLU A 37 -27.78 0.93 -4.20
N GLY A 38 -27.95 -0.22 -4.85
CA GLY A 38 -28.23 -0.28 -6.28
C GLY A 38 -27.91 -1.60 -6.99
N TYR A 39 -27.24 -2.56 -6.36
CA TYR A 39 -26.92 -3.86 -6.95
C TYR A 39 -27.60 -4.99 -6.17
N ASP A 40 -28.08 -6.00 -6.87
CA ASP A 40 -28.88 -7.09 -6.29
C ASP A 40 -28.28 -8.48 -6.53
N ILE A 41 -27.29 -8.63 -7.41
CA ILE A 41 -26.53 -9.88 -7.61
C ILE A 41 -25.02 -9.63 -7.75
N CYS A 42 -24.23 -10.67 -7.49
CA CYS A 42 -22.83 -10.74 -7.89
C CYS A 42 -22.63 -11.80 -8.96
N VAL A 43 -21.86 -11.48 -9.99
CA VAL A 43 -21.50 -12.41 -11.07
C VAL A 43 -20.00 -12.55 -11.19
N GLU A 44 -19.56 -13.71 -11.66
CA GLU A 44 -18.20 -13.98 -12.08
C GLU A 44 -18.19 -14.15 -13.60
N PHE A 45 -17.32 -13.43 -14.30
CA PHE A 45 -17.22 -13.51 -15.75
C PHE A 45 -16.29 -14.64 -16.19
N TYR A 46 -16.65 -15.36 -17.26
CA TYR A 46 -15.81 -16.44 -17.79
C TYR A 46 -14.49 -15.97 -18.42
N HIS A 47 -14.37 -14.68 -18.77
CA HIS A 47 -13.10 -14.11 -19.23
C HIS A 47 -12.15 -13.77 -18.08
N ASP A 48 -12.67 -13.56 -16.87
CA ASP A 48 -11.94 -13.12 -15.69
C ASP A 48 -12.37 -13.90 -14.42
N PRO A 49 -11.99 -15.19 -14.33
CA PRO A 49 -12.37 -16.05 -13.21
C PRO A 49 -11.68 -15.63 -11.91
N GLY A 50 -12.39 -15.76 -10.78
CA GLY A 50 -11.92 -15.40 -9.43
C GLY A 50 -12.28 -13.98 -8.98
N ASN A 51 -12.79 -13.13 -9.89
CA ASN A 51 -13.24 -11.78 -9.57
C ASN A 51 -14.78 -11.70 -9.56
N LEU A 52 -15.34 -11.05 -8.54
CA LEU A 52 -16.78 -10.85 -8.39
C LEU A 52 -17.18 -9.43 -8.76
N TYR A 53 -18.22 -9.34 -9.57
CA TYR A 53 -18.73 -8.09 -10.11
C TYR A 53 -20.17 -7.88 -9.64
N PRO A 54 -20.47 -6.79 -8.94
CA PRO A 54 -21.84 -6.46 -8.58
C PRO A 54 -22.61 -6.00 -9.82
N VAL A 55 -23.80 -6.57 -10.01
CA VAL A 55 -24.67 -6.29 -11.16
C VAL A 55 -26.07 -5.96 -10.65
N ASP A 56 -26.71 -5.01 -11.32
CA ASP A 56 -28.10 -4.59 -11.07
C ASP A 56 -29.02 -5.24 -12.11
N THR A 57 -29.88 -6.17 -11.67
CA THR A 57 -30.88 -6.82 -12.55
C THR A 57 -32.03 -5.91 -12.95
N GLY A 58 -32.18 -4.75 -12.29
CA GLY A 58 -33.16 -3.73 -12.63
C GLY A 58 -32.88 -3.03 -13.96
N ASN A 59 -31.65 -3.12 -14.47
CA ASN A 59 -31.24 -2.50 -15.72
C ASN A 59 -31.29 -3.50 -16.88
N THR A 60 -31.63 -3.05 -18.09
CA THR A 60 -31.85 -3.90 -19.30
C THR A 60 -30.62 -4.67 -19.82
N GLY A 61 -29.51 -4.63 -19.09
CA GLY A 61 -28.22 -5.21 -19.44
C GLY A 61 -27.96 -6.63 -18.91
N VAL A 62 -28.98 -7.36 -18.43
CA VAL A 62 -28.83 -8.72 -17.91
C VAL A 62 -29.88 -9.65 -18.52
N ARG A 63 -29.45 -10.82 -19.00
CA ARG A 63 -30.33 -11.83 -19.62
C ARG A 63 -29.88 -13.23 -19.20
N VAL A 64 -30.79 -14.20 -19.20
CA VAL A 64 -30.44 -15.60 -19.01
C VAL A 64 -29.64 -16.10 -20.20
N LEU A 65 -28.62 -16.90 -19.95
CA LEU A 65 -27.82 -17.58 -20.95
C LEU A 65 -28.27 -19.04 -21.07
N HIS A 66 -28.59 -19.47 -22.28
CA HIS A 66 -28.96 -20.86 -22.60
C HIS A 66 -27.78 -21.62 -23.21
N ARG A 67 -27.41 -22.73 -22.54
CA ARG A 67 -26.35 -23.62 -23.02
C ARG A 67 -26.80 -24.44 -24.22
N ALA A 68 -28.04 -24.93 -24.23
CA ALA A 68 -28.56 -25.75 -25.31
C ALA A 68 -28.87 -24.88 -26.54
N GLU A 69 -28.43 -25.30 -27.73
CA GLU A 69 -28.56 -24.50 -28.96
C GLU A 69 -30.03 -24.31 -29.38
N ASP A 70 -30.90 -25.27 -29.04
CA ASP A 70 -32.33 -25.25 -29.30
C ASP A 70 -33.14 -24.35 -28.35
N GLU A 71 -32.54 -23.89 -27.26
CA GLU A 71 -33.15 -22.97 -26.29
C GLU A 71 -32.79 -21.50 -26.56
N ARG A 72 -31.85 -21.24 -27.47
CA ARG A 72 -31.34 -19.89 -27.76
C ARG A 72 -32.27 -19.12 -28.66
N ASP A 73 -32.44 -17.83 -28.38
CA ASP A 73 -33.08 -16.91 -29.31
C ASP A 73 -32.09 -16.36 -30.36
N ALA A 74 -32.61 -15.76 -31.43
CA ALA A 74 -31.78 -15.22 -32.51
C ALA A 74 -30.81 -14.09 -32.08
N THR A 75 -31.09 -13.43 -30.95
CA THR A 75 -30.21 -12.39 -30.39
C THR A 75 -29.06 -13.03 -29.64
N GLU A 76 -29.37 -14.04 -28.83
CA GLU A 76 -28.41 -14.84 -28.10
C GLU A 76 -27.46 -15.59 -29.04
N GLU A 77 -27.95 -16.19 -30.13
CA GLU A 77 -27.09 -16.75 -31.17
C GLU A 77 -26.07 -15.74 -31.72
N GLY A 78 -26.44 -14.46 -31.77
CA GLY A 78 -25.54 -13.36 -32.14
C GLY A 78 -24.39 -13.19 -31.16
N PHE A 79 -24.65 -13.31 -29.85
CA PHE A 79 -23.65 -13.15 -28.79
C PHE A 79 -22.58 -14.25 -28.83
N PHE A 80 -22.96 -15.49 -29.15
CA PHE A 80 -22.03 -16.61 -29.32
C PHE A 80 -21.07 -16.42 -30.52
N ARG A 81 -21.40 -15.53 -31.47
CA ARG A 81 -20.61 -15.29 -32.70
C ARG A 81 -19.68 -14.07 -32.59
N VAL A 82 -19.73 -13.33 -31.50
CA VAL A 82 -18.86 -12.16 -31.27
C VAL A 82 -17.43 -12.64 -31.05
N HIS A 83 -16.50 -12.13 -31.85
CA HIS A 83 -15.09 -12.55 -31.78
C HIS A 83 -14.43 -12.18 -30.44
N ALA A 84 -14.79 -11.03 -29.87
CA ALA A 84 -14.24 -10.54 -28.59
C ALA A 84 -14.57 -11.47 -27.41
N THR A 85 -15.74 -12.12 -27.43
CA THR A 85 -16.24 -12.95 -26.32
C THR A 85 -16.02 -14.45 -26.56
N GLN A 86 -15.50 -14.82 -27.74
CA GLN A 86 -15.38 -16.21 -28.18
C GLN A 86 -14.59 -17.09 -27.21
N GLU A 87 -13.54 -16.56 -26.59
CA GLU A 87 -12.73 -17.32 -25.62
C GLU A 87 -13.47 -17.55 -24.30
N ALA A 88 -14.23 -16.56 -23.83
CA ALA A 88 -15.09 -16.70 -22.65
C ALA A 88 -16.22 -17.71 -22.90
N VAL A 89 -16.81 -17.68 -24.10
CA VAL A 89 -17.82 -18.64 -24.56
C VAL A 89 -17.25 -20.05 -24.65
N LYS A 90 -16.03 -20.23 -25.16
CA LYS A 90 -15.36 -21.54 -25.15
C LYS A 90 -15.18 -22.06 -23.74
N ARG A 91 -14.72 -21.22 -22.79
CA ARG A 91 -14.57 -21.61 -21.39
C ARG A 91 -15.88 -22.01 -20.75
N LEU A 92 -16.95 -21.24 -21.00
CA LEU A 92 -18.32 -21.56 -20.60
C LEU A 92 -18.77 -22.94 -21.10
N LEU A 93 -18.50 -23.27 -22.36
CA LEU A 93 -18.89 -24.55 -22.97
C LEU A 93 -17.98 -25.72 -22.51
N LEU A 94 -16.72 -25.44 -22.18
CA LEU A 94 -15.79 -26.43 -21.63
C LEU A 94 -16.10 -26.80 -20.16
N ASP A 95 -16.74 -25.88 -19.43
CA ASP A 95 -17.26 -26.07 -18.08
C ASP A 95 -18.30 -27.22 -17.99
N ASP A 96 -18.79 -27.71 -19.14
CA ASP A 96 -19.70 -28.85 -19.27
C ASP A 96 -19.00 -30.22 -19.21
N THR A 97 -17.68 -30.29 -19.37
CA THR A 97 -16.95 -31.57 -19.24
C THR A 97 -16.82 -32.05 -17.79
N HIS A 98 -17.31 -31.28 -16.82
CA HIS A 98 -17.30 -31.64 -15.39
C HIS A 98 -18.71 -31.63 -14.75
N GLY A 99 -19.77 -31.56 -15.56
CA GLY A 99 -21.16 -31.58 -15.08
C GLY A 99 -21.93 -32.84 -15.46
N GLY A 100 -21.59 -34.01 -14.89
CA GLY A 100 -22.36 -35.23 -15.20
C GLY A 100 -21.81 -36.54 -14.66
N GLY A 101 -21.34 -36.55 -13.41
CA GLY A 101 -20.82 -37.73 -12.76
C GLY A 101 -19.73 -37.31 -11.80
N ALA A 102 -20.06 -37.26 -10.51
CA ALA A 102 -19.12 -36.93 -9.45
C ALA A 102 -17.79 -37.69 -9.66
N PRO A 103 -16.69 -37.01 -10.01
CA PRO A 103 -15.40 -37.52 -9.63
C PRO A 103 -15.43 -37.50 -8.11
N ALA A 104 -15.13 -38.63 -7.47
CA ALA A 104 -14.98 -38.70 -6.03
C ALA A 104 -14.28 -37.43 -5.56
N GLU A 105 -14.96 -36.66 -4.70
CA GLU A 105 -14.43 -35.46 -4.10
C GLU A 105 -13.02 -35.79 -3.61
N GLU A 106 -11.99 -35.40 -4.36
CA GLU A 106 -10.76 -35.00 -3.71
C GLU A 106 -11.13 -33.68 -3.06
N GLU A 107 -11.78 -33.79 -1.90
CA GLU A 107 -11.96 -32.71 -0.94
C GLU A 107 -10.64 -31.97 -0.91
N LEU A 108 -10.60 -30.80 -1.56
CA LEU A 108 -9.51 -29.87 -1.33
C LEU A 108 -9.53 -29.67 0.17
N PRO A 109 -8.46 -30.07 0.86
CA PRO A 109 -8.54 -30.18 2.29
C PRO A 109 -8.90 -28.82 2.86
N PRO A 110 -9.82 -28.76 3.83
CA PRO A 110 -10.38 -27.50 4.33
C PRO A 110 -9.32 -26.56 4.91
N TYR A 111 -8.10 -27.08 5.13
CA TYR A 111 -6.94 -26.34 5.61
C TYR A 111 -5.69 -26.71 4.83
N SER A 112 -4.95 -25.68 4.45
CA SER A 112 -3.60 -25.76 3.89
C SER A 112 -2.62 -26.41 4.89
N PRO A 113 -1.48 -26.95 4.40
CA PRO A 113 -0.45 -27.51 5.28
C PRO A 113 0.05 -26.50 6.32
N GLU A 114 0.13 -25.22 5.95
CA GLU A 114 0.53 -24.13 6.83
C GLU A 114 -0.50 -23.87 7.93
N GLU A 115 -1.79 -23.89 7.61
CA GLU A 115 -2.88 -23.74 8.59
C GLU A 115 -2.90 -24.91 9.58
N LEU A 116 -2.73 -26.16 9.11
CA LEU A 116 -2.63 -27.32 10.00
C LEU A 116 -1.40 -27.25 10.91
N GLN A 117 -0.30 -26.69 10.43
CA GLN A 117 0.90 -26.46 11.24
C GLN A 117 0.67 -25.39 12.31
N CYS A 118 -0.02 -24.30 11.97
CA CYS A 118 -0.45 -23.28 12.93
C CYS A 118 -1.41 -23.85 13.98
N MET A 119 -2.42 -24.61 13.58
CA MET A 119 -3.35 -25.29 14.50
C MET A 119 -2.61 -26.26 15.44
N SER A 120 -1.65 -27.02 14.91
CA SER A 120 -0.81 -27.92 15.72
C SER A 120 0.08 -27.16 16.71
N ALA A 121 0.61 -26.00 16.31
CA ALA A 121 1.42 -25.14 17.16
C ALA A 121 0.59 -24.50 18.28
N LEU A 122 -0.62 -24.02 17.96
CA LEU A 122 -1.58 -23.50 18.95
C LEU A 122 -1.99 -24.57 19.96
N LEU A 123 -2.12 -25.84 19.56
CA LEU A 123 -2.40 -26.93 20.51
C LEU A 123 -1.21 -27.30 21.39
N LYS A 124 0.01 -26.84 21.09
CA LYS A 124 1.17 -27.01 21.97
C LYS A 124 1.26 -25.93 23.05
N SER A 125 0.56 -24.80 22.90
CA SER A 125 0.54 -23.72 23.90
C SER A 125 -0.52 -23.94 25.00
N VAL A 126 -1.43 -24.90 24.82
CA VAL A 126 -2.40 -25.30 25.85
C VAL A 126 -1.95 -26.55 26.61
N ASN A 127 -2.49 -26.77 27.81
CA ASN A 127 -2.12 -27.93 28.63
C ASN A 127 -2.42 -29.26 27.89
N HIS A 128 -1.65 -30.31 28.21
CA HIS A 128 -1.67 -31.57 27.47
C HIS A 128 -3.04 -32.28 27.48
N ALA A 129 -3.81 -32.14 28.56
CA ALA A 129 -5.13 -32.75 28.67
C ALA A 129 -6.15 -32.07 27.73
N THR A 130 -6.16 -30.74 27.72
CA THR A 130 -7.00 -29.92 26.83
C THR A 130 -6.57 -30.08 25.37
N ALA A 131 -5.27 -30.10 25.08
CA ALA A 131 -4.75 -30.36 23.74
C ALA A 131 -5.23 -31.72 23.20
N SER A 132 -5.20 -32.76 24.03
CA SER A 132 -5.63 -34.11 23.66
C SER A 132 -7.14 -34.20 23.39
N GLN A 133 -7.95 -33.51 24.21
CA GLN A 133 -9.41 -33.42 24.00
C GLN A 133 -9.75 -32.66 22.71
N LEU A 134 -9.08 -31.54 22.44
CA LEU A 134 -9.27 -30.75 21.23
C LEU A 134 -8.84 -31.51 19.97
N ARG A 135 -7.72 -32.25 20.01
CA ARG A 135 -7.32 -33.11 18.89
C ARG A 135 -8.35 -34.20 18.59
N LYS A 136 -8.95 -34.80 19.63
CA LYS A 136 -10.02 -35.79 19.46
C LYS A 136 -11.29 -35.16 18.91
N ALA A 137 -11.66 -33.96 19.36
CA ALA A 137 -12.83 -33.25 18.86
C ALA A 137 -12.66 -32.84 17.38
N LEU A 138 -11.53 -32.24 17.02
CA LEU A 138 -11.22 -31.82 15.64
C LEU A 138 -11.19 -33.01 14.68
N LEU A 139 -10.67 -34.16 15.13
CA LEU A 139 -10.66 -35.38 14.32
C LEU A 139 -12.07 -36.00 14.19
N ALA A 140 -12.86 -36.00 15.27
CA ALA A 140 -14.16 -36.68 15.30
C ALA A 140 -15.31 -35.86 14.69
N GLN A 141 -15.26 -34.53 14.79
CA GLN A 141 -16.32 -33.63 14.32
C GLN A 141 -16.02 -33.04 12.94
N GLU A 142 -14.76 -32.67 12.69
CA GLU A 142 -14.36 -31.94 11.49
C GLU A 142 -13.43 -32.77 10.57
N GLY A 143 -13.11 -34.01 10.94
CA GLY A 143 -12.21 -34.88 10.17
C GLY A 143 -10.75 -34.41 10.11
N ILE A 144 -10.35 -33.44 10.93
CA ILE A 144 -9.04 -32.78 10.85
C ILE A 144 -8.00 -33.58 11.64
N ASP A 145 -7.13 -34.33 10.95
CA ASP A 145 -5.98 -35.00 11.57
C ASP A 145 -4.75 -34.07 11.67
N LEU A 146 -4.49 -33.59 12.88
CA LEU A 146 -3.31 -32.78 13.23
C LEU A 146 -2.08 -33.61 13.64
N SER A 147 -2.05 -34.90 13.32
CA SER A 147 -0.87 -35.74 13.54
C SER A 147 0.34 -35.22 12.77
N SER A 148 1.51 -35.29 13.39
CA SER A 148 2.78 -34.90 12.77
C SER A 148 3.05 -35.65 11.46
N ARG A 149 2.43 -36.83 11.28
CA ARG A 149 2.54 -37.66 10.08
C ARG A 149 1.73 -37.09 8.92
N ASN A 150 0.47 -36.69 9.16
CA ASN A 150 -0.39 -36.09 8.13
C ASN A 150 0.15 -34.74 7.64
N ILE A 151 0.58 -33.88 8.56
CA ILE A 151 1.14 -32.55 8.21
C ILE A 151 2.37 -32.67 7.31
N ARG A 152 3.31 -33.58 7.64
CA ARG A 152 4.51 -33.83 6.81
C ARG A 152 4.17 -34.40 5.43
N GLN A 153 3.20 -35.29 5.36
CA GLN A 153 2.76 -35.87 4.09
C GLN A 153 2.21 -34.77 3.16
N ARG A 154 1.41 -33.84 3.69
CA ARG A 154 0.84 -32.73 2.91
C ARG A 154 1.86 -31.69 2.47
N MET A 155 2.87 -31.38 3.28
CA MET A 155 3.97 -30.50 2.86
C MET A 155 4.76 -31.08 1.69
N ASN A 156 5.09 -32.37 1.74
CA ASN A 156 5.82 -33.05 0.66
C ASN A 156 5.03 -33.09 -0.66
N GLU A 157 3.71 -33.24 -0.59
CA GLU A 157 2.81 -33.21 -1.75
C GLU A 157 2.80 -31.83 -2.43
N LYS A 158 2.76 -30.75 -1.63
CA LYS A 158 2.81 -29.36 -2.09
C LYS A 158 4.13 -29.04 -2.79
N ASP A 159 5.26 -29.48 -2.23
CA ASP A 159 6.59 -29.28 -2.82
C ASP A 159 6.75 -30.05 -4.14
N ARG A 160 6.18 -31.25 -4.25
CA ARG A 160 6.17 -32.02 -5.50
C ARG A 160 5.38 -31.30 -6.60
N ARG A 161 4.27 -30.64 -6.26
CA ARG A 161 3.47 -29.83 -7.19
C ARG A 161 4.21 -28.56 -7.63
N ARG A 162 4.93 -27.89 -6.72
CA ARG A 162 5.79 -26.73 -7.07
C ARG A 162 6.90 -27.10 -8.05
N ARG A 163 7.62 -28.19 -7.81
CA ARG A 163 8.72 -28.64 -8.70
C ARG A 163 8.23 -28.97 -10.12
N LYS A 164 7.02 -29.51 -10.28
CA LYS A 164 6.41 -29.75 -11.59
C LYS A 164 6.10 -28.45 -12.35
N ARG A 165 5.65 -27.39 -11.67
CA ARG A 165 5.37 -26.08 -12.28
C ARG A 165 6.65 -25.34 -12.69
N THR A 166 7.71 -25.45 -11.90
CA THR A 166 9.01 -24.82 -12.23
C THR A 166 9.69 -25.50 -13.44
N ALA A 167 9.53 -26.82 -13.60
CA ALA A 167 10.06 -27.53 -14.77
C ALA A 167 9.38 -27.14 -16.09
N GLN A 168 8.09 -26.78 -16.06
CA GLN A 168 7.36 -26.30 -17.25
C GLN A 168 7.76 -24.89 -17.69
N HIS A 169 8.28 -24.06 -16.80
CA HIS A 169 8.63 -22.66 -17.11
C HIS A 169 10.06 -22.50 -17.66
N VAL A 170 10.90 -23.54 -17.58
CA VAL A 170 12.31 -23.49 -18.00
C VAL A 170 12.50 -23.92 -19.48
N GLU A 171 11.50 -24.54 -20.11
CA GLU A 171 11.60 -24.94 -21.53
C GLU A 171 11.30 -23.80 -22.53
N GLU A 172 10.78 -22.63 -22.11
CA GLU A 172 10.32 -21.57 -23.02
C GLU A 172 11.26 -20.36 -23.19
N VAL A 173 12.42 -20.30 -22.53
CA VAL A 173 13.36 -19.18 -22.68
C VAL A 173 14.79 -19.69 -22.87
N GLY A 174 15.24 -19.71 -24.14
CA GLY A 174 16.63 -20.00 -24.51
C GLY A 174 17.58 -18.84 -24.15
N PRO A 175 18.86 -19.12 -23.80
CA PRO A 175 19.75 -18.09 -23.27
C PRO A 175 20.41 -17.25 -24.38
N LEU A 176 20.31 -15.92 -24.25
CA LEU A 176 21.11 -14.95 -24.97
C LEU A 176 22.36 -14.60 -24.15
N SER A 177 23.54 -14.87 -24.71
CA SER A 177 24.84 -14.48 -24.16
C SER A 177 25.17 -13.03 -24.52
N TYR A 178 25.56 -12.22 -23.54
CA TYR A 178 26.27 -10.95 -23.78
C TYR A 178 27.59 -10.93 -23.00
N ASP A 179 28.69 -10.86 -23.74
CA ASP A 179 30.04 -10.65 -23.26
C ASP A 179 30.21 -9.23 -22.71
N VAL A 180 30.59 -9.12 -21.43
CA VAL A 180 31.01 -7.86 -20.81
C VAL A 180 32.53 -7.76 -20.87
N LYS A 181 33.03 -6.79 -21.64
CA LYS A 181 34.45 -6.39 -21.63
C LYS A 181 34.72 -5.45 -20.45
N VAL A 182 35.58 -5.90 -19.54
CA VAL A 182 36.18 -5.13 -18.44
C VAL A 182 37.39 -4.34 -18.96
N VAL A 183 37.49 -3.05 -18.61
CA VAL A 183 38.72 -2.24 -18.70
C VAL A 183 38.84 -1.39 -17.42
N PRO A 184 40.05 -1.21 -16.84
CA PRO A 184 40.22 -0.92 -15.41
C PRO A 184 40.44 0.56 -15.05
N GLU A 185 40.44 0.74 -13.72
CA GLU A 185 40.58 1.93 -12.87
C GLU A 185 41.66 2.95 -13.25
N ALA A 186 41.41 4.20 -12.88
CA ALA A 186 42.43 5.23 -12.71
C ALA A 186 42.21 5.97 -11.38
N ASP A 187 43.21 5.83 -10.50
CA ASP A 187 43.42 6.55 -9.25
C ASP A 187 43.38 8.07 -9.41
N SER A 188 42.82 8.78 -8.42
CA SER A 188 43.32 10.10 -8.05
C SER A 188 43.16 10.37 -6.56
N ASN A 189 44.31 10.36 -5.90
CA ASN A 189 44.55 10.81 -4.53
C ASN A 189 44.35 12.33 -4.40
N SER A 190 43.64 12.76 -3.35
CA SER A 190 43.89 14.06 -2.72
C SER A 190 43.61 14.00 -1.22
N ARG A 191 44.67 14.19 -0.42
CA ARG A 191 44.68 14.29 1.04
C ARG A 191 44.10 15.64 1.53
N PRO A 192 43.64 15.71 2.80
CA PRO A 192 42.92 16.86 3.35
C PRO A 192 43.86 17.94 3.91
N ALA A 193 43.42 19.19 3.86
CA ALA A 193 44.06 20.32 4.53
C ALA A 193 43.53 20.46 5.97
N GLU A 194 44.47 20.53 6.92
CA GLU A 194 44.27 20.84 8.32
C GLU A 194 43.69 22.25 8.52
N ALA A 195 42.66 22.38 9.35
CA ALA A 195 42.23 23.65 9.90
C ALA A 195 42.12 23.54 11.42
N VAL A 196 42.84 24.44 12.08
CA VAL A 196 43.14 24.52 13.50
C VAL A 196 41.92 24.90 14.33
N ALA A 197 41.79 24.26 15.49
CA ALA A 197 40.77 24.47 16.50
C ALA A 197 40.82 25.87 17.13
N VAL A 198 39.64 26.46 17.36
CA VAL A 198 39.43 27.51 18.37
C VAL A 198 38.40 26.97 19.36
N ALA A 199 38.89 26.55 20.53
CA ALA A 199 38.05 26.09 21.62
C ALA A 199 37.38 27.30 22.28
N VAL A 200 36.08 27.46 22.04
CA VAL A 200 35.21 28.30 22.87
C VAL A 200 34.69 27.41 23.99
N ALA A 201 35.01 27.76 25.24
CA ALA A 201 34.54 27.06 26.42
C ALA A 201 33.01 27.15 26.50
N VAL A 202 32.33 26.03 26.25
CA VAL A 202 30.92 25.83 26.54
C VAL A 202 30.78 25.60 28.06
N PRO A 203 29.80 26.19 28.76
CA PRO A 203 29.61 25.95 30.18
C PRO A 203 29.37 24.46 30.43
N LEU A 204 29.93 23.94 31.52
CA LEU A 204 29.70 22.59 32.01
C LEU A 204 28.18 22.45 32.30
N VAL A 205 27.43 21.90 31.34
CA VAL A 205 26.05 21.46 31.57
C VAL A 205 26.17 20.29 32.54
N SER A 206 25.60 20.44 33.73
CA SER A 206 25.43 19.33 34.68
C SER A 206 24.80 18.16 33.94
N ASP A 207 25.40 16.96 34.07
CA ASP A 207 24.85 15.76 33.45
C ASP A 207 23.34 15.67 33.76
N PRO A 208 22.48 15.52 32.74
CA PRO A 208 21.05 15.49 32.96
C PRO A 208 20.72 14.37 33.96
N GLU A 209 19.99 14.71 35.02
CA GLU A 209 19.53 13.72 35.99
C GLU A 209 18.44 12.89 35.33
N TRP A 210 18.79 11.67 34.89
CA TRP A 210 17.90 10.75 34.21
C TRP A 210 17.07 9.98 35.22
N THR A 211 15.74 9.97 35.04
CA THR A 211 14.87 9.08 35.79
C THR A 211 14.64 7.80 34.99
N PHE A 212 14.96 6.65 35.56
CA PHE A 212 14.63 5.38 34.89
C PHE A 212 13.11 5.19 34.85
N GLN A 213 12.59 4.94 33.66
CA GLN A 213 11.19 4.68 33.38
C GLN A 213 11.04 3.28 32.82
N GLU A 214 10.23 2.45 33.49
CA GLU A 214 9.91 1.12 32.98
C GLU A 214 9.19 1.24 31.63
N ALA A 215 9.60 0.36 30.71
CA ALA A 215 8.89 0.17 29.45
C ALA A 215 7.46 -0.30 29.71
N PHE A 216 6.60 -0.09 28.73
CA PHE A 216 5.21 -0.54 28.78
C PHE A 216 5.16 -2.05 29.03
N ASP A 217 4.26 -2.45 29.93
CA ASP A 217 4.01 -3.87 30.16
C ASP A 217 3.39 -4.53 28.90
N PRO A 218 3.39 -5.88 28.82
CA PRO A 218 2.89 -6.58 27.65
C PRO A 218 1.42 -6.26 27.29
N ALA A 219 0.58 -5.93 28.28
CA ALA A 219 -0.82 -5.60 28.02
C ALA A 219 -0.96 -4.20 27.40
N ALA A 220 -0.21 -3.22 27.91
CA ALA A 220 -0.14 -1.88 27.34
C ALA A 220 0.46 -1.90 25.92
N LEU A 221 1.50 -2.71 25.68
CA LEU A 221 2.06 -2.90 24.34
C LEU A 221 1.07 -3.54 23.38
N ASP A 222 0.26 -4.50 23.82
CA ASP A 222 -0.75 -5.13 22.98
C ASP A 222 -1.85 -4.14 22.55
N ILE A 223 -2.23 -3.21 23.44
CA ILE A 223 -3.14 -2.11 23.11
C ILE A 223 -2.51 -1.22 22.04
N VAL A 224 -1.26 -0.75 22.24
CA VAL A 224 -0.58 0.11 21.25
C VAL A 224 -0.44 -0.61 19.91
N ARG A 225 -0.06 -1.89 19.91
CA ARG A 225 0.04 -2.72 18.70
C ARG A 225 -1.28 -2.74 17.93
N LYS A 226 -2.37 -3.17 18.58
CA LYS A 226 -3.68 -3.40 17.94
C LYS A 226 -4.35 -2.11 17.53
N GLU A 227 -4.38 -1.12 18.42
CA GLU A 227 -5.13 0.12 18.20
C GLU A 227 -4.39 1.10 17.29
N VAL A 228 -3.05 1.05 17.23
CA VAL A 228 -2.23 2.02 16.49
C VAL A 228 -1.66 1.43 15.20
N PHE A 229 -0.92 0.33 15.28
CA PHE A 229 -0.07 -0.12 14.17
C PHE A 229 -0.73 -1.20 13.31
N GLU A 230 -1.56 -2.06 13.90
CA GLU A 230 -2.33 -3.08 13.15
C GLU A 230 -3.70 -2.56 12.68
N ASN A 231 -4.16 -1.44 13.23
CA ASN A 231 -5.41 -0.83 12.85
C ASN A 231 -5.33 -0.22 11.43
N LYS A 232 -6.01 -0.87 10.47
CA LYS A 232 -6.04 -0.45 9.07
C LYS A 232 -6.72 0.90 8.83
N GLU A 233 -7.56 1.35 9.75
CA GLU A 233 -8.19 2.67 9.67
C GLU A 233 -7.21 3.79 10.06
N ARG A 234 -6.13 3.45 10.78
CA ARG A 234 -5.11 4.40 11.16
C ARG A 234 -3.96 4.41 10.15
N PHE A 235 -3.81 5.56 9.50
CA PHE A 235 -2.73 5.80 8.54
C PHE A 235 -1.46 6.33 9.25
N VAL A 236 -0.90 5.51 10.15
CA VAL A 236 0.20 5.92 11.05
C VAL A 236 1.54 5.93 10.34
N LEU A 237 1.96 4.78 9.79
CA LEU A 237 3.25 4.67 9.13
C LEU A 237 3.14 5.11 7.67
N SER A 238 4.21 5.70 7.15
CA SER A 238 4.34 5.92 5.71
C SER A 238 4.15 4.59 4.96
N PRO A 239 3.42 4.54 3.83
CA PRO A 239 3.34 3.41 2.93
C PRO A 239 4.69 2.83 2.45
N LEU A 240 5.79 3.55 2.66
CA LEU A 240 7.16 3.06 2.46
C LEU A 240 7.67 2.18 3.62
N TYR A 241 6.89 2.05 4.68
CA TYR A 241 7.14 1.16 5.80
C TYR A 241 6.03 0.13 5.90
N ARG A 242 6.41 -1.14 5.90
CA ARG A 242 5.53 -2.24 6.30
C ARG A 242 5.79 -2.54 7.77
N TYR A 243 4.76 -2.41 8.59
CA TYR A 243 4.80 -2.81 9.99
C TYR A 243 5.12 -4.31 10.14
N LEU A 244 5.99 -4.65 11.09
CA LEU A 244 6.33 -6.04 11.43
C LEU A 244 6.04 -6.35 12.88
N ASP A 245 6.54 -5.52 13.79
CA ASP A 245 6.30 -5.68 15.23
C ASP A 245 6.54 -4.37 16.01
N LEU A 246 6.02 -4.34 17.23
CA LEU A 246 6.26 -3.32 18.24
C LEU A 246 7.23 -3.90 19.27
N LEU A 247 8.48 -3.41 19.25
CA LEU A 247 9.53 -3.90 20.14
C LEU A 247 9.30 -3.46 21.59
N GLY A 248 8.82 -2.23 21.76
CA GLY A 248 8.52 -1.68 23.08
C GLY A 248 8.10 -0.21 22.99
N ALA A 249 7.71 0.35 24.12
CA ALA A 249 7.28 1.74 24.23
C ALA A 249 7.56 2.28 25.63
N VAL A 250 7.74 3.60 25.73
CA VAL A 250 7.97 4.30 26.99
C VAL A 250 7.14 5.57 27.05
N ALA A 251 6.55 5.85 28.21
CA ALA A 251 5.89 7.12 28.47
C ALA A 251 6.90 8.17 28.90
N VAL A 252 6.73 9.39 28.41
CA VAL A 252 7.49 10.57 28.82
C VAL A 252 6.48 11.59 29.34
N ASP A 253 6.68 12.08 30.56
CA ASP A 253 5.77 13.02 31.22
C ASP A 253 6.53 14.25 31.73
N GLY A 254 7.12 15.01 30.81
CA GLY A 254 7.80 16.28 31.08
C GLY A 254 9.19 16.18 31.70
N VAL A 255 9.64 14.99 32.11
CA VAL A 255 10.95 14.76 32.75
C VAL A 255 11.86 13.95 31.83
N SER A 256 13.18 14.16 31.93
CA SER A 256 14.15 13.33 31.23
C SER A 256 14.10 11.89 31.71
N VAL A 257 13.85 10.95 30.80
CA VAL A 257 13.70 9.52 31.12
C VAL A 257 14.71 8.67 30.40
N GLU A 258 15.12 7.56 31.03
CA GLU A 258 15.86 6.48 30.40
C GLU A 258 15.08 5.17 30.53
N THR A 259 15.10 4.34 29.50
CA THR A 259 14.47 3.02 29.51
C THR A 259 15.32 2.01 28.74
N THR A 260 15.00 0.73 28.88
CA THR A 260 15.64 -0.37 28.14
C THR A 260 14.60 -1.11 27.34
N LEU A 261 14.82 -1.24 26.02
CA LEU A 261 13.90 -1.90 25.09
C LEU A 261 14.60 -3.06 24.37
N PRO A 262 13.86 -4.09 23.94
CA PRO A 262 14.43 -5.20 23.19
C PRO A 262 14.72 -4.81 21.74
N THR A 263 15.75 -5.40 21.16
CA THR A 263 16.05 -5.29 19.73
C THR A 263 15.28 -6.37 18.94
N PRO A 264 15.19 -6.25 17.60
CA PRO A 264 14.64 -7.33 16.78
C PRO A 264 15.34 -8.67 16.99
N ARG A 265 16.62 -8.67 17.39
CA ARG A 265 17.40 -9.89 17.64
C ARG A 265 16.94 -10.65 18.87
N ALA A 266 16.44 -9.95 19.90
CA ALA A 266 15.89 -10.60 21.09
C ALA A 266 14.52 -11.24 20.84
N LEU A 267 13.73 -10.67 19.92
CA LEU A 267 12.34 -11.09 19.67
C LEU A 267 12.19 -11.99 18.43
N HIS A 268 13.12 -11.93 17.48
CA HIS A 268 13.06 -12.70 16.25
C HIS A 268 14.34 -13.51 16.03
N GLU A 269 14.18 -14.76 15.59
CA GLU A 269 15.30 -15.56 15.08
C GLU A 269 15.80 -14.92 13.78
N VAL A 270 16.91 -14.19 13.85
CA VAL A 270 17.55 -13.59 12.68
C VAL A 270 18.33 -14.68 11.93
N PRO A 271 17.97 -15.04 10.68
CA PRO A 271 18.77 -15.94 9.89
C PRO A 271 20.15 -15.30 9.66
N ASP A 272 21.22 -16.00 10.05
CA ASP A 272 22.62 -15.60 9.86
C ASP A 272 23.10 -14.33 10.59
N GLY A 273 22.35 -13.83 11.58
CA GLY A 273 22.79 -12.72 12.44
C GLY A 273 22.92 -11.36 11.74
N ARG A 274 22.39 -11.23 10.51
CA ARG A 274 22.27 -9.93 9.81
C ARG A 274 20.82 -9.63 9.53
N LEU A 275 20.38 -8.45 9.95
CA LEU A 275 19.11 -7.88 9.51
C LEU A 275 19.17 -7.67 7.99
N LEU A 276 18.10 -8.03 7.28
CA LEU A 276 17.99 -7.74 5.84
C LEU A 276 18.16 -6.23 5.62
N GLU A 277 18.77 -5.84 4.52
CA GLU A 277 19.06 -4.42 4.21
C GLU A 277 17.82 -3.53 4.13
N SER A 278 16.62 -4.10 4.00
CA SER A 278 15.33 -3.39 4.02
C SER A 278 14.76 -3.19 5.42
N ARG A 279 15.20 -3.97 6.41
CA ARG A 279 14.64 -3.94 7.77
C ARG A 279 15.15 -2.74 8.55
N ARG A 280 14.26 -2.05 9.25
CA ARG A 280 14.58 -0.86 10.04
C ARG A 280 13.94 -0.94 11.42
N VAL A 281 14.58 -0.30 12.38
CA VAL A 281 13.98 0.02 13.69
C VAL A 281 13.79 1.53 13.74
N VAL A 282 12.54 1.95 13.91
CA VAL A 282 12.17 3.36 13.90
C VAL A 282 11.45 3.72 15.19
N LEU A 283 11.69 4.93 15.69
CA LEU A 283 10.95 5.50 16.80
C LEU A 283 9.77 6.34 16.28
N VAL A 284 8.62 6.18 16.93
CA VAL A 284 7.37 6.87 16.62
C VAL A 284 6.86 7.58 17.88
N ALA A 285 6.63 8.88 17.78
CA ALA A 285 6.02 9.67 18.84
C ALA A 285 4.49 9.63 18.75
N LEU A 286 3.83 9.37 19.87
CA LEU A 286 2.38 9.23 20.02
C LEU A 286 1.88 10.11 21.16
N SER A 287 0.64 10.61 21.06
CA SER A 287 -0.01 11.32 22.17
C SER A 287 -0.23 10.40 23.36
N ALA A 288 -0.10 10.93 24.59
CA ALA A 288 -0.26 10.13 25.81
C ALA A 288 -1.70 9.64 26.06
N SER A 289 -2.71 10.38 25.59
CA SER A 289 -4.13 10.11 25.89
C SER A 289 -4.83 9.25 24.85
N SER A 290 -4.48 9.37 23.57
CA SER A 290 -5.19 8.73 22.45
C SER A 290 -4.28 7.94 21.50
N PHE A 291 -2.97 7.90 21.79
CA PHE A 291 -1.94 7.36 20.91
C PHE A 291 -2.02 7.92 19.48
N GLU A 292 -2.38 9.19 19.34
CA GLU A 292 -2.40 9.88 18.06
C GLU A 292 -0.98 10.24 17.64
N HIS A 293 -0.61 9.89 16.42
CA HIS A 293 0.70 10.20 15.83
C HIS A 293 0.78 11.60 15.22
N THR A 294 -0.34 12.30 15.12
CA THR A 294 -0.45 13.56 14.35
C THR A 294 0.10 14.79 15.08
N VAL A 295 0.32 14.66 16.39
CA VAL A 295 0.93 15.69 17.28
C VAL A 295 2.45 15.67 17.17
N GLY A 296 3.04 14.51 16.84
CA GLY A 296 4.45 14.35 16.53
C GLY A 296 5.39 14.59 17.71
N TRP A 297 6.62 14.98 17.39
CA TRP A 297 7.72 15.26 18.32
C TRP A 297 7.59 16.65 18.93
N MET A 298 8.25 16.91 20.06
CA MET A 298 8.34 18.27 20.61
C MET A 298 9.05 19.21 19.63
N ALA A 299 8.39 20.28 19.22
CA ALA A 299 9.00 21.34 18.44
C ALA A 299 9.91 22.20 19.34
N PRO A 300 11.15 22.53 18.93
CA PRO A 300 11.99 23.46 19.67
C PRO A 300 11.32 24.83 19.82
N PHE A 301 11.48 25.47 20.98
CA PHE A 301 10.99 26.83 21.23
C PHE A 301 11.95 27.62 22.12
N GLU A 302 11.82 28.94 22.11
CA GLU A 302 12.63 29.85 22.92
C GLU A 302 11.95 30.16 24.26
N TYR A 303 12.69 30.05 25.35
CA TYR A 303 12.25 30.42 26.70
C TYR A 303 13.39 31.07 27.46
N GLU A 304 13.17 32.28 28.00
CA GLU A 304 14.17 33.05 28.75
C GLU A 304 15.54 33.16 28.05
N GLY A 305 15.55 33.24 26.71
CA GLY A 305 16.77 33.33 25.91
C GLY A 305 17.53 32.01 25.72
N THR A 306 16.91 30.89 26.09
CA THR A 306 17.43 29.54 25.87
C THR A 306 16.49 28.75 24.96
N THR A 307 17.04 28.08 23.96
CA THR A 307 16.29 27.14 23.12
C THR A 307 16.02 25.85 23.89
N ILE A 308 14.75 25.58 24.17
CA ILE A 308 14.30 24.32 24.76
C ILE A 308 13.92 23.36 23.63
N ALA A 309 14.59 22.22 23.59
CA ALA A 309 14.39 21.17 22.61
C ALA A 309 14.46 19.80 23.27
N MET A 310 13.78 18.84 22.68
CA MET A 310 13.87 17.43 23.04
C MET A 310 15.07 16.77 22.35
N THR A 311 15.83 16.00 23.11
CA THR A 311 17.02 15.27 22.69
C THR A 311 16.81 13.77 22.88
N LEU A 312 17.13 12.99 21.85
CA LEU A 312 17.04 11.53 21.89
C LEU A 312 18.44 10.93 21.97
N PHE A 313 18.61 9.91 22.81
CA PHE A 313 19.83 9.13 22.90
C PHE A 313 19.50 7.65 22.77
N VAL A 314 20.27 6.93 21.96
CA VAL A 314 20.18 5.47 21.84
C VAL A 314 21.55 4.89 22.10
N ASN A 315 21.66 4.03 23.13
CA ASN A 315 22.93 3.49 23.60
C ASN A 315 23.97 4.61 23.88
N GLY A 316 23.51 5.72 24.48
CA GLY A 316 24.33 6.91 24.78
C GLY A 316 24.68 7.79 23.58
N ALA A 317 24.38 7.37 22.34
CA ALA A 317 24.61 8.17 21.14
C ALA A 317 23.42 9.08 20.85
N VAL A 318 23.68 10.36 20.55
CA VAL A 318 22.63 11.33 20.17
C VAL A 318 22.01 10.92 18.83
N VAL A 319 20.69 10.81 18.80
CA VAL A 319 19.89 10.58 17.60
C VAL A 319 19.17 11.87 17.21
N LYS A 320 19.10 12.13 15.92
CA LYS A 320 18.40 13.31 15.40
C LYS A 320 16.89 13.19 15.66
N THR A 321 16.35 14.13 16.42
CA THR A 321 14.91 14.30 16.58
C THR A 321 14.27 14.73 15.25
N PRO A 322 13.26 14.02 14.73
CA PRO A 322 12.58 14.40 13.51
C PRO A 322 11.80 15.70 13.66
N CYS A 323 11.70 16.48 12.58
CA CYS A 323 10.83 17.64 12.53
C CYS A 323 9.41 17.23 12.20
N ASN A 324 8.42 17.82 12.86
CA ASN A 324 7.01 17.62 12.53
C ASN A 324 6.68 18.15 11.13
N CYS A 325 5.58 17.63 10.57
CA CYS A 325 5.06 18.09 9.28
C CYS A 325 4.73 19.59 9.34
N SER A 326 5.29 20.38 8.43
CA SER A 326 4.87 21.77 8.22
C SER A 326 3.62 21.79 7.33
N LEU A 327 2.51 22.28 7.89
CA LEU A 327 1.25 22.40 7.18
C LEU A 327 0.95 23.88 6.87
N PRO A 328 0.30 24.18 5.72
CA PRO A 328 -0.26 25.49 5.48
C PRO A 328 -1.34 25.81 6.52
N SER A 329 -1.43 27.07 6.95
CA SER A 329 -2.40 27.51 7.94
C SER A 329 -3.84 27.18 7.52
N GLY A 330 -4.61 26.59 8.44
CA GLY A 330 -6.01 26.24 8.23
C GLY A 330 -6.24 24.92 7.48
N LYS A 331 -5.18 24.14 7.23
CA LYS A 331 -5.25 22.81 6.59
C LYS A 331 -5.07 21.65 7.56
N GLU A 332 -4.84 21.93 8.84
CA GLU A 332 -4.51 20.95 9.87
C GLU A 332 -5.59 19.88 10.03
N ALA A 333 -6.87 20.29 10.01
CA ALA A 333 -8.02 19.40 10.22
C ALA A 333 -8.29 18.45 9.05
N VAL A 334 -7.79 18.75 7.84
CA VAL A 334 -8.01 17.94 6.63
C VAL A 334 -6.74 17.21 6.19
N ALA A 335 -5.66 17.32 6.97
CA ALA A 335 -4.37 16.73 6.67
C ALA A 335 -4.35 15.25 6.98
N VAL A 336 -4.11 14.45 5.95
CA VAL A 336 -3.80 13.03 6.10
C VAL A 336 -2.31 12.92 6.34
N LYS A 337 -1.93 12.73 7.60
CA LYS A 337 -0.53 12.70 8.03
C LYS A 337 -0.09 11.30 8.38
N THR A 338 1.14 10.96 8.01
CA THR A 338 1.87 9.83 8.60
C THR A 338 2.83 10.34 9.67
N ALA A 339 3.21 9.47 10.59
CA ALA A 339 4.14 9.80 11.66
C ALA A 339 5.51 10.12 11.08
N THR A 340 6.10 11.21 11.54
CA THR A 340 7.52 11.48 11.33
C THR A 340 8.32 10.55 12.24
N VAL A 341 9.22 9.75 11.68
CA VAL A 341 9.92 8.70 12.43
C VAL A 341 11.41 9.02 12.58
N ALA A 342 12.02 8.55 13.67
CA ALA A 342 13.47 8.59 13.86
C ALA A 342 14.04 7.20 13.56
N ASP A 343 14.88 7.08 12.54
CA ASP A 343 15.54 5.80 12.22
C ASP A 343 16.72 5.59 13.17
N ILE A 344 16.63 4.54 13.99
CA ILE A 344 17.65 4.18 14.97
C ILE A 344 18.36 2.87 14.62
N THR A 345 18.11 2.35 13.41
CA THR A 345 18.53 1.02 12.98
C THR A 345 20.00 0.77 13.30
N THR A 346 20.90 1.67 12.90
CA THR A 346 22.35 1.55 13.09
C THR A 346 22.81 1.50 14.55
N HIS A 347 21.98 1.95 15.49
CA HIS A 347 22.31 1.99 16.91
C HIS A 347 21.89 0.71 17.66
N VAL A 348 21.03 -0.13 17.06
CA VAL A 348 20.36 -1.25 17.76
C VAL A 348 20.61 -2.63 17.11
N LEU A 349 21.52 -2.74 16.13
CA LEU A 349 21.75 -3.99 15.38
C LEU A 349 22.51 -5.07 16.16
N HIS A 350 23.28 -4.68 17.18
CA HIS A 350 24.39 -5.51 17.68
C HIS A 350 24.09 -6.26 18.97
N GLU A 351 23.13 -5.75 19.76
CA GLU A 351 22.81 -6.26 21.09
C GLU A 351 21.37 -6.78 21.13
N ASP A 352 21.01 -7.51 22.19
CA ASP A 352 19.65 -8.01 22.39
C ASP A 352 18.74 -6.95 23.00
N LEU A 353 19.32 -5.98 23.72
CA LEU A 353 18.63 -4.84 24.31
C LEU A 353 19.32 -3.55 23.87
N PHE A 354 18.61 -2.43 23.97
CA PHE A 354 19.20 -1.10 23.81
C PHE A 354 18.62 -0.13 24.85
N SER A 355 19.44 0.83 25.29
CA SER A 355 18.99 1.95 26.10
C SER A 355 18.42 3.04 25.20
N LEU A 356 17.24 3.56 25.56
CA LEU A 356 16.62 4.73 24.96
C LEU A 356 16.48 5.80 26.06
N ALA A 357 17.09 6.96 25.85
CA ALA A 357 16.94 8.10 26.74
C ALA A 357 16.33 9.30 25.99
N VAL A 358 15.36 9.95 26.65
CA VAL A 358 14.62 11.11 26.13
C VAL A 358 14.84 12.26 27.09
N GLY A 359 15.61 13.25 26.68
CA GLY A 359 15.98 14.39 27.49
C GLY A 359 15.49 15.71 26.91
N PHE A 360 15.72 16.78 27.67
CA PHE A 360 15.41 18.15 27.25
C PHE A 360 16.61 19.07 27.51
N THR A 361 16.88 20.01 26.61
CA THR A 361 18.01 20.96 26.73
C THR A 361 17.82 22.02 27.81
N GLY A 362 16.64 22.11 28.40
CA GLY A 362 16.31 23.03 29.49
C GLY A 362 15.18 22.47 30.35
N HIS A 363 14.91 23.12 31.48
CA HIS A 363 13.84 22.79 32.42
C HIS A 363 13.00 24.03 32.66
N ILE A 364 11.68 23.87 32.75
CA ILE A 364 10.75 24.92 33.18
C ILE A 364 10.05 24.42 34.44
N GLU A 365 10.14 25.19 35.52
CA GLU A 365 9.44 24.85 36.77
C GLU A 365 7.92 24.76 36.54
N ASP A 366 7.30 23.75 37.15
CA ASP A 366 5.85 23.50 37.14
C ASP A 366 5.18 23.30 35.76
N ILE A 367 5.96 23.06 34.69
CA ILE A 367 5.44 22.82 33.33
C ILE A 367 6.04 21.54 32.74
N ALA A 368 5.17 20.59 32.39
CA ALA A 368 5.58 19.44 31.60
C ALA A 368 5.94 19.87 30.17
N LEU A 369 7.21 19.76 29.81
CA LEU A 369 7.73 20.18 28.49
C LEU A 369 7.09 19.41 27.34
N TRP A 370 6.92 18.10 27.52
CA TRP A 370 6.27 17.23 26.57
C TRP A 370 5.67 16.01 27.28
N LYS A 371 4.47 15.62 26.86
CA LYS A 371 3.79 14.43 27.37
C LYS A 371 3.37 13.54 26.23
N GLY A 372 3.85 12.31 26.21
CA GLY A 372 3.58 11.37 25.13
C GLY A 372 4.21 10.02 25.32
N VAL A 373 4.14 9.20 24.28
CA VAL A 373 4.70 7.86 24.24
C VAL A 373 5.63 7.74 23.05
N ILE A 374 6.82 7.19 23.28
CA ILE A 374 7.75 6.86 22.21
C ILE A 374 7.74 5.34 22.04
N ALA A 375 7.30 4.90 20.86
CA ALA A 375 7.22 3.51 20.48
C ALA A 375 8.40 3.14 19.56
N ALA A 376 9.09 2.04 19.86
CA ALA A 376 10.11 1.44 19.02
C ALA A 376 9.47 0.38 18.11
N VAL A 377 9.44 0.64 16.82
CA VAL A 377 8.71 -0.14 15.84
C VAL A 377 9.69 -0.80 14.87
N TYR A 378 9.52 -2.09 14.66
CA TYR A 378 10.25 -2.86 13.68
C TYR A 378 9.48 -2.88 12.36
N VAL A 379 10.13 -2.42 11.30
CA VAL A 379 9.49 -2.20 9.98
C VAL A 379 10.36 -2.74 8.86
N ASP A 380 9.72 -2.95 7.70
CA ASP A 380 10.38 -3.26 6.44
C ASP A 380 10.22 -2.09 5.48
N LEU A 381 11.30 -1.69 4.81
CA LEU A 381 11.24 -0.70 3.75
C LEU A 381 10.62 -1.29 2.50
N ILE A 382 9.60 -0.61 1.98
CA ILE A 382 9.02 -0.85 0.67
C ILE A 382 9.66 0.16 -0.28
N ASP A 383 10.22 -0.33 -1.39
CA ASP A 383 10.76 0.54 -2.43
C ASP A 383 9.65 1.32 -3.16
N MET A 384 10.04 2.43 -3.77
CA MET A 384 9.10 3.30 -4.48
C MET A 384 8.43 2.58 -5.64
N ASP A 385 9.15 1.70 -6.33
CA ASP A 385 8.66 1.04 -7.54
C ASP A 385 7.54 0.03 -7.20
N THR A 386 7.69 -0.73 -6.11
CA THR A 386 6.66 -1.60 -5.53
C THR A 386 5.44 -0.80 -5.09
N LEU A 387 5.63 0.41 -4.53
CA LEU A 387 4.52 1.28 -4.17
C LEU A 387 3.79 1.81 -5.41
N GLU A 388 4.50 2.17 -6.46
CA GLU A 388 3.93 2.54 -7.76
C GLU A 388 3.13 1.38 -8.36
N ASP A 389 3.69 0.17 -8.39
CA ASP A 389 3.04 -1.04 -8.90
C ASP A 389 1.75 -1.36 -8.15
N ARG A 390 1.73 -1.14 -6.81
CA ARG A 390 0.51 -1.25 -6.00
C ARG A 390 -0.55 -0.25 -6.44
N VAL A 391 -0.20 1.00 -6.71
CA VAL A 391 -1.16 2.02 -7.17
C VAL A 391 -1.68 1.69 -8.58
N VAL A 392 -0.80 1.23 -9.47
CA VAL A 392 -1.20 0.83 -10.83
C VAL A 392 -2.12 -0.40 -10.77
N SER A 393 -1.78 -1.38 -9.95
CA SER A 393 -2.57 -2.61 -9.77
C SER A 393 -3.88 -2.40 -9.02
N ASN A 394 -4.03 -1.27 -8.30
CA ASN A 394 -5.28 -0.82 -7.69
C ASN A 394 -6.26 -0.28 -8.76
N TYR A 395 -6.53 -1.06 -9.81
CA TYR A 395 -7.55 -0.71 -10.80
C TYR A 395 -8.92 -0.68 -10.12
N LYS A 396 -9.36 0.52 -9.76
CA LYS A 396 -10.71 0.77 -9.28
C LYS A 396 -11.45 1.51 -10.39
N VAL A 397 -12.59 0.96 -10.81
CA VAL A 397 -13.54 1.72 -11.63
C VAL A 397 -13.89 2.98 -10.83
N PRO A 398 -13.64 4.19 -11.35
CA PRO A 398 -14.06 5.40 -10.66
C PRO A 398 -15.57 5.31 -10.45
N PRO A 399 -16.11 5.49 -9.24
CA PRO A 399 -17.54 5.42 -9.03
C PRO A 399 -18.21 6.45 -9.92
N ARG A 400 -19.36 6.06 -10.48
CA ARG A 400 -20.21 6.98 -11.24
C ARG A 400 -20.47 8.20 -10.36
N ARG A 401 -19.84 9.33 -10.71
CA ARG A 401 -20.11 10.61 -10.05
C ARG A 401 -21.61 10.83 -10.17
N LYS A 402 -22.31 11.12 -9.06
CA LYS A 402 -23.71 11.58 -9.10
C LYS A 402 -23.79 12.68 -10.14
N SER A 403 -24.43 12.40 -11.27
CA SER A 403 -24.89 13.31 -12.32
C SER A 403 -24.44 14.77 -12.12
N ARG A 404 -23.15 15.03 -12.26
CA ARG A 404 -22.71 16.31 -12.78
C ARG A 404 -22.71 16.04 -14.27
N ASP A 405 -23.62 16.70 -14.99
CA ASP A 405 -23.61 16.73 -16.46
C ASP A 405 -22.18 16.64 -16.94
N ASP A 406 -21.93 15.67 -17.83
CA ASP A 406 -20.63 15.34 -18.39
C ASP A 406 -19.71 16.57 -18.40
N VAL A 407 -18.66 16.55 -17.58
CA VAL A 407 -17.63 17.60 -17.57
C VAL A 407 -16.81 17.44 -18.85
N VAL A 408 -17.45 17.73 -19.99
CA VAL A 408 -16.88 17.77 -21.33
C VAL A 408 -16.31 19.15 -21.54
N GLY A 409 -15.10 19.24 -22.07
CA GLY A 409 -14.51 20.53 -22.42
C GLY A 409 -13.50 21.08 -21.42
N VAL A 410 -13.22 20.39 -20.31
CA VAL A 410 -12.13 20.78 -19.40
C VAL A 410 -10.78 20.49 -20.04
N GLN A 411 -9.93 21.51 -20.09
CA GLN A 411 -8.57 21.45 -20.59
C GLN A 411 -7.62 21.01 -19.49
N VAL A 412 -6.86 19.94 -19.74
CA VAL A 412 -5.80 19.44 -18.86
C VAL A 412 -4.46 19.48 -19.59
N LYS A 413 -3.40 19.89 -18.91
CA LYS A 413 -2.05 19.82 -19.46
C LYS A 413 -1.54 18.39 -19.43
N ILE A 414 -0.82 18.01 -20.48
CA ILE A 414 -0.09 16.74 -20.56
C ILE A 414 1.25 16.76 -19.81
N THR A 415 1.63 17.93 -19.28
CA THR A 415 2.80 18.09 -18.43
C THR A 415 2.39 18.02 -16.96
N CYS A 416 3.15 17.28 -16.17
CA CYS A 416 3.00 17.21 -14.73
C CYS A 416 3.21 18.60 -14.11
N PRO A 417 2.28 19.12 -13.28
CA PRO A 417 2.45 20.41 -12.63
C PRO A 417 3.54 20.41 -11.54
N ILE A 418 3.98 19.24 -11.06
CA ILE A 418 5.04 19.11 -10.05
C ILE A 418 6.43 19.19 -10.71
N THR A 419 6.65 18.45 -11.80
CA THR A 419 7.97 18.33 -12.45
C THR A 419 8.12 19.20 -13.68
N ALA A 420 7.02 19.75 -14.22
CA ALA A 420 6.95 20.39 -15.52
C ALA A 420 7.36 19.49 -16.72
N LEU A 421 7.54 18.18 -16.48
CA LEU A 421 7.85 17.18 -17.50
C LEU A 421 6.57 16.52 -18.03
N PRO A 422 6.58 15.92 -19.24
CA PRO A 422 5.46 15.13 -19.74
C PRO A 422 5.04 14.03 -18.75
N LEU A 423 3.73 13.81 -18.64
CA LEU A 423 3.15 12.71 -17.86
C LEU A 423 3.48 11.36 -18.53
N ASN A 424 3.82 10.37 -17.72
CA ASN A 424 3.95 8.96 -18.09
C ASN A 424 2.83 8.14 -17.43
N THR A 425 2.72 8.21 -16.11
CA THR A 425 1.65 7.58 -15.35
C THR A 425 0.77 8.68 -14.72
N PRO A 426 -0.23 9.19 -15.47
CA PRO A 426 -1.08 10.27 -14.99
C PRO A 426 -2.01 9.80 -13.89
N VAL A 427 -1.93 10.44 -12.72
CA VAL A 427 -2.75 10.10 -11.55
C VAL A 427 -3.41 11.31 -10.92
N ARG A 428 -4.47 11.04 -10.15
CA ARG A 428 -5.09 11.98 -9.22
C ARG A 428 -5.76 11.22 -8.07
N GLY A 429 -5.97 11.89 -6.94
CA GLY A 429 -6.78 11.33 -5.87
C GLY A 429 -8.24 11.17 -6.29
N PHE A 430 -8.88 10.13 -5.77
CA PHE A 430 -10.29 9.84 -5.95
C PHE A 430 -11.18 11.05 -5.57
N LEU A 431 -10.84 11.71 -4.45
CA LEU A 431 -11.55 12.88 -3.93
C LEU A 431 -11.13 14.21 -4.59
N CYS A 432 -10.25 14.19 -5.58
CA CYS A 432 -9.84 15.42 -6.28
C CYS A 432 -11.01 15.96 -7.14
N GLU A 433 -11.31 17.25 -6.95
CA GLU A 433 -12.31 17.96 -7.75
C GLU A 433 -11.75 18.51 -9.07
N HIS A 434 -10.43 18.68 -9.18
CA HIS A 434 -9.78 19.06 -10.44
C HIS A 434 -9.58 17.85 -11.36
N MET A 435 -9.49 18.13 -12.66
CA MET A 435 -9.20 17.12 -13.69
C MET A 435 -7.70 17.01 -14.03
N GLN A 436 -6.90 18.03 -13.68
CA GLN A 436 -5.46 18.02 -13.95
C GLN A 436 -4.78 16.84 -13.23
N CYS A 437 -4.12 15.97 -13.99
CA CYS A 437 -3.35 14.86 -13.46
C CYS A 437 -1.92 15.29 -13.09
N MET A 438 -1.29 14.47 -12.26
CA MET A 438 0.12 14.56 -11.87
C MET A 438 0.84 13.27 -12.21
N GLU A 439 2.16 13.30 -12.24
CA GLU A 439 2.98 12.09 -12.41
C GLU A 439 2.99 11.28 -11.12
N LEU A 440 2.68 9.97 -11.21
CA LEU A 440 2.53 9.08 -10.05
C LEU A 440 3.74 9.12 -9.12
N ARG A 441 4.93 8.83 -9.66
CA ARG A 441 6.18 8.83 -8.90
C ARG A 441 6.42 10.16 -8.18
N SER A 442 6.13 11.26 -8.87
CA SER A 442 6.33 12.61 -8.33
C SER A 442 5.37 12.93 -7.19
N LEU A 443 4.11 12.50 -7.31
CA LEU A 443 3.11 12.61 -6.24
C LEU A 443 3.55 11.80 -5.01
N LEU A 444 3.89 10.53 -5.19
CA LEU A 444 4.28 9.65 -4.07
C LEU A 444 5.55 10.16 -3.37
N MET A 445 6.59 10.55 -4.12
CA MET A 445 7.80 11.15 -3.55
C MET A 445 7.49 12.44 -2.79
N HIS A 446 6.58 13.28 -3.31
CA HIS A 446 6.16 14.50 -2.63
C HIS A 446 5.51 14.18 -1.28
N CYS A 447 4.53 13.28 -1.26
CA CYS A 447 3.81 12.89 -0.05
C CYS A 447 4.72 12.22 0.98
N ALA A 448 5.59 11.31 0.55
CA ALA A 448 6.54 10.61 1.42
C ALA A 448 7.53 11.58 2.07
N ARG A 449 8.04 12.57 1.30
CA ARG A 449 8.98 13.57 1.83
C ARG A 449 8.34 14.51 2.85
N THR A 450 7.07 14.86 2.67
CA THR A 450 6.36 15.78 3.56
C THR A 450 5.65 15.06 4.71
N ASN A 451 5.49 13.74 4.63
CA ASN A 451 4.60 12.93 5.49
C ASN A 451 3.13 13.39 5.44
N VAL A 452 2.73 14.05 4.34
CA VAL A 452 1.38 14.57 4.11
C VAL A 452 0.84 13.97 2.82
N TRP A 453 -0.23 13.20 2.92
CA TRP A 453 -0.83 12.42 1.85
C TRP A 453 -2.11 13.09 1.33
N ASN A 454 -1.94 14.36 0.96
CA ASN A 454 -2.96 15.17 0.32
C ASN A 454 -2.48 15.57 -1.08
N CYS A 455 -3.41 15.76 -2.01
CA CYS A 455 -3.11 16.25 -3.34
C CYS A 455 -2.44 17.64 -3.27
N PRO A 456 -1.26 17.84 -3.88
CA PRO A 456 -0.57 19.13 -3.83
C PRO A 456 -1.28 20.25 -4.62
N LEU A 457 -2.30 19.92 -5.43
CA LEU A 457 -3.06 20.90 -6.21
C LEU A 457 -4.31 21.40 -5.49
N CYS A 458 -5.07 20.52 -4.84
CA CYS A 458 -6.35 20.87 -4.20
C CYS A 458 -6.46 20.50 -2.73
N TRP A 459 -5.43 19.86 -2.16
CA TRP A 459 -5.39 19.42 -0.77
C TRP A 459 -6.39 18.31 -0.39
N ALA A 460 -7.07 17.70 -1.36
CA ALA A 460 -7.92 16.53 -1.09
C ALA A 460 -7.08 15.33 -0.60
N PRO A 461 -7.58 14.48 0.31
CA PRO A 461 -6.91 13.24 0.72
C PRO A 461 -6.50 12.38 -0.49
N THR A 462 -5.26 11.89 -0.51
CA THR A 462 -4.67 11.12 -1.63
C THR A 462 -3.62 10.16 -1.09
N THR A 463 -4.09 9.07 -0.49
CA THR A 463 -3.27 7.90 -0.10
C THR A 463 -3.05 6.97 -1.31
N PRO A 464 -2.13 5.99 -1.25
CA PRO A 464 -1.96 5.02 -2.34
C PRO A 464 -3.24 4.26 -2.70
N GLU A 465 -4.11 3.98 -1.72
CA GLU A 465 -5.36 3.23 -1.89
C GLU A 465 -6.47 4.07 -2.56
N THR A 466 -6.33 5.39 -2.52
CA THR A 466 -7.28 6.38 -3.06
C THR A 466 -6.72 7.11 -4.27
N THR A 467 -5.47 6.86 -4.65
CA THR A 467 -4.85 7.39 -5.86
C THR A 467 -5.31 6.55 -7.05
N LEU A 468 -5.79 7.22 -8.10
CA LEU A 468 -6.31 6.57 -9.30
C LEU A 468 -5.48 6.96 -10.53
N VAL A 469 -5.18 5.99 -11.37
CA VAL A 469 -4.57 6.19 -12.68
C VAL A 469 -5.63 6.60 -13.71
N ASN A 470 -5.36 7.66 -14.46
CA ASN A 470 -6.16 8.04 -15.62
C ASN A 470 -5.69 7.22 -16.83
N TYR A 471 -6.16 5.99 -16.94
CA TYR A 471 -5.76 5.05 -18.01
C TYR A 471 -6.04 5.58 -19.41
N ARG A 472 -7.13 6.32 -19.59
CA ARG A 472 -7.48 6.91 -20.89
C ARG A 472 -6.48 7.98 -21.33
N LEU A 473 -6.04 8.84 -20.41
CA LEU A 473 -4.96 9.80 -20.69
C LEU A 473 -3.62 9.08 -20.90
N LYS A 474 -3.34 8.05 -20.10
CA LYS A 474 -2.12 7.23 -20.22
C LYS A 474 -2.00 6.59 -21.61
N GLU A 475 -3.03 5.87 -22.05
CA GLU A 475 -3.08 5.23 -23.38
C GLU A 475 -2.92 6.26 -24.51
N TRP A 476 -3.55 7.43 -24.36
CA TRP A 476 -3.40 8.51 -25.33
C TRP A 476 -1.96 9.02 -25.40
N LEU A 477 -1.30 9.24 -24.25
CA LEU A 477 0.10 9.69 -24.19
C LEU A 477 1.04 8.66 -24.83
N GLU A 478 0.83 7.37 -24.55
CA GLU A 478 1.61 6.27 -25.12
C GLU A 478 1.45 6.18 -26.65
N THR A 479 0.23 6.36 -27.15
CA THR A 479 -0.05 6.31 -28.60
C THR A 479 0.49 7.54 -29.34
N HIS A 480 0.66 8.68 -28.67
CA HIS A 480 1.03 9.96 -29.28
C HIS A 480 2.41 10.50 -28.87
N GLN A 481 3.33 9.64 -28.40
CA GLN A 481 4.66 10.04 -27.90
C GLN A 481 5.42 11.01 -28.83
N THR A 482 5.36 10.80 -30.15
CA THR A 482 6.07 11.63 -31.15
C THR A 482 5.48 13.03 -31.34
N GLN A 483 4.29 13.29 -30.78
CA GLN A 483 3.54 14.52 -30.99
C GLN A 483 3.37 15.35 -29.72
N LEU A 484 3.81 14.84 -28.55
CA LEU A 484 3.61 15.48 -27.25
C LEU A 484 4.11 16.92 -27.21
N ASP A 485 5.28 17.21 -27.80
CA ASP A 485 5.84 18.57 -27.82
C ASP A 485 4.94 19.60 -28.52
N LYS A 486 4.08 19.15 -29.42
CA LYS A 486 3.16 19.99 -30.21
C LYS A 486 1.82 20.20 -29.51
N VAL A 487 1.52 19.45 -28.46
CA VAL A 487 0.25 19.48 -27.74
C VAL A 487 0.35 20.49 -26.61
N ASP A 488 -0.67 21.34 -26.48
CA ASP A 488 -0.78 22.34 -25.41
C ASP A 488 -1.63 21.77 -24.26
N PHE A 489 -2.84 21.32 -24.60
CA PHE A 489 -3.78 20.73 -23.65
C PHE A 489 -4.52 19.55 -24.28
N ILE A 490 -5.03 18.65 -23.44
CA ILE A 490 -6.02 17.65 -23.80
C ILE A 490 -7.36 18.11 -23.25
N ILE A 491 -8.40 17.98 -24.07
CA ILE A 491 -9.76 18.20 -23.65
C ILE A 491 -10.38 16.86 -23.31
N GLU A 492 -10.82 16.72 -22.05
CA GLU A 492 -11.60 15.57 -21.59
C GLU A 492 -12.94 15.52 -22.35
N THR A 493 -13.26 14.35 -22.89
CA THR A 493 -14.49 14.05 -23.64
C THR A 493 -15.26 12.93 -22.92
N PRO A 494 -16.56 12.69 -23.23
CA PRO A 494 -17.31 11.59 -22.62
C PRO A 494 -16.65 10.23 -22.82
N THR A 495 -16.97 9.27 -21.94
CA THR A 495 -16.53 7.87 -22.06
C THR A 495 -16.91 7.32 -23.44
N GLY A 496 -16.02 6.54 -24.06
CA GLY A 496 -16.20 6.01 -25.41
C GLY A 496 -15.82 6.96 -26.56
N VAL A 497 -15.62 8.25 -26.29
CA VAL A 497 -15.12 9.22 -27.30
C VAL A 497 -13.60 9.33 -27.18
N PRO A 498 -12.82 9.51 -28.25
CA PRO A 498 -11.39 9.81 -28.13
C PRO A 498 -11.13 11.16 -27.43
N LEU A 499 -10.03 11.24 -26.68
CA LEU A 499 -9.56 12.51 -26.11
C LEU A 499 -9.20 13.51 -27.23
N ARG A 500 -9.50 14.80 -27.02
CA ARG A 500 -9.29 15.83 -28.04
C ARG A 500 -8.03 16.67 -27.75
N PRO A 501 -6.94 16.52 -28.52
CA PRO A 501 -5.77 17.37 -28.36
C PRO A 501 -6.01 18.78 -28.88
N VAL A 502 -5.49 19.76 -28.14
CA VAL A 502 -5.34 21.15 -28.56
C VAL A 502 -3.86 21.39 -28.84
N TRP A 503 -3.56 21.73 -30.08
CA TRP A 503 -2.18 21.94 -30.53
C TRP A 503 -1.69 23.34 -30.20
N LYS A 504 -0.42 23.45 -29.81
CA LYS A 504 0.24 24.75 -29.61
C LYS A 504 0.13 25.56 -30.90
N ARG A 505 -0.28 26.82 -30.79
CA ARG A 505 -0.22 27.74 -31.93
C ARG A 505 1.25 27.88 -32.34
N LYS A 506 1.54 27.67 -33.64
CA LYS A 506 2.83 28.08 -34.18
C LYS A 506 2.92 29.59 -33.98
N THR A 507 3.73 30.05 -33.02
CA THR A 507 4.22 31.42 -33.05
C THR A 507 5.00 31.55 -34.34
N ALA A 508 4.36 32.11 -35.37
CA ALA A 508 5.08 32.71 -36.47
C ALA A 508 5.96 33.79 -35.84
N ARG A 509 7.24 33.48 -35.63
CA ARG A 509 8.24 34.52 -35.51
C ARG A 509 8.26 35.21 -36.87
N ASN A 510 7.38 36.18 -37.07
CA ASN A 510 7.67 37.23 -38.04
C ASN A 510 8.88 37.94 -37.47
N GLY A 511 10.06 37.60 -37.97
CA GLY A 511 11.33 38.29 -37.69
C GLY A 511 11.39 39.67 -38.33
N ALA A 512 10.29 40.42 -38.27
CA ALA A 512 10.12 41.75 -38.80
C ALA A 512 9.10 42.46 -37.91
N ASP A 513 9.52 42.81 -36.70
CA ASP A 513 9.01 43.93 -35.88
C ASP A 513 9.86 44.04 -34.59
N VAL A 514 11.19 44.00 -34.75
CA VAL A 514 12.13 44.55 -33.75
C VAL A 514 12.94 45.65 -34.46
N ILE A 515 12.23 46.67 -34.92
CA ILE A 515 12.77 48.02 -35.12
C ILE A 515 11.63 48.97 -34.70
N ALA A 516 11.97 49.95 -33.86
CA ALA A 516 11.12 50.93 -33.17
C ALA A 516 10.49 50.39 -31.87
N LEU A 517 10.89 50.82 -30.68
CA LEU A 517 11.24 52.18 -30.27
C LEU A 517 12.48 52.24 -29.36
N GLU A 518 13.30 53.25 -29.63
CA GLU A 518 14.18 53.94 -28.68
C GLU A 518 13.40 54.59 -27.53
#